data_AF-A0A8H8DET1-F1
#
_entry.id   AF-A0A8H8DET1-F1
#
_cell.length_a   1.000
_cell.length_b   1.000
_cell.length_c   1.000
_cell.angle_alpha   90.00
_cell.angle_beta   90.00
_cell.angle_gamma   90.00
#
_symmetry.space_group_name_H-M   'P 1'
#
loop_
_entity.id
_entity.type
_entity.pdbx_description
1 polymer ?
#
loop_
_entity_poly.entity_id
_entity_poly.type
_entity_poly.pdbx_seq_one_letter_code
_entity_poly.pdbx_strand_id
1 'polypeptide(L)'
;NLPDDAEREKILALQLEGETIADEVTLEALAKRTKGYSGSDLKNVAIAAEQNAKQDSTLARTLQLRHFEAALKSVVPSIKAETSDLMKQLHEWNAVYGTGNKAGGIGFV
;
A
#
# COMPACT_ATOMS: atom_id res chain seq x y z
N ASN A 1 -2.31 3.09 11.02
CA ASN A 1 -3.30 2.11 10.53
C ASN A 1 -2.95 1.72 9.11
N LEU A 2 -3.27 0.51 8.66
CA LEU A 2 -3.12 0.12 7.26
C LEU A 2 -4.34 0.58 6.45
N PRO A 3 -4.17 0.91 5.16
CA PRO A 3 -5.26 1.41 4.33
C PRO A 3 -6.31 0.31 4.08
N ASP A 4 -7.59 0.69 4.15
CA ASP A 4 -8.71 -0.15 3.73
C ASP A 4 -8.79 -0.30 2.19
N ASP A 5 -9.72 -1.10 1.69
CA ASP A 5 -9.83 -1.41 0.26
C ASP A 5 -10.02 -0.13 -0.60
N ALA A 6 -10.83 0.82 -0.14
CA ALA A 6 -11.11 2.06 -0.86
C ALA A 6 -9.92 3.03 -0.79
N GLU A 7 -9.20 3.06 0.33
CA GLU A 7 -7.95 3.82 0.47
C GLU A 7 -6.85 3.26 -0.43
N ARG A 8 -6.71 1.92 -0.53
CA ARG A 8 -5.74 1.29 -1.44
C ARG A 8 -6.05 1.57 -2.90
N GLU A 9 -7.33 1.55 -3.29
CA GLU A 9 -7.74 1.93 -4.64
C GLU A 9 -7.35 3.37 -4.99
N LYS A 10 -7.62 4.33 -4.08
CA LYS A 10 -7.21 5.74 -4.25
C LYS A 10 -5.70 5.90 -4.34
N ILE A 11 -4.94 5.18 -3.50
CA ILE A 11 -3.48 5.21 -3.56
C ILE A 11 -2.99 4.70 -4.91
N LEU A 12 -3.51 3.55 -5.38
CA LEU A 12 -3.17 3.00 -6.69
C LEU A 12 -3.53 3.97 -7.83
N ALA A 13 -4.69 4.63 -7.76
CA ALA A 13 -5.09 5.64 -8.74
C ALA A 13 -4.08 6.80 -8.82
N LEU A 14 -3.63 7.30 -7.65
CA LEU A 14 -2.61 8.35 -7.59
C LEU A 14 -1.25 7.87 -8.11
N GLN A 15 -0.85 6.64 -7.79
CA GLN A 15 0.44 6.10 -8.26
C GLN A 15 0.47 5.82 -9.76
N LEU A 16 -0.70 5.59 -10.37
CA LEU A 16 -0.85 5.27 -11.79
C LEU A 16 -1.40 6.45 -12.60
N GLU A 17 -1.45 7.65 -12.01
CA GLU A 17 -1.91 8.85 -12.70
C GLU A 17 -1.00 9.15 -13.91
N GLY A 18 -1.62 9.30 -15.09
CA GLY A 18 -0.91 9.54 -16.35
C GLY A 18 -0.39 8.27 -17.04
N GLU A 19 -0.59 7.09 -16.46
CA GLU A 19 -0.26 5.82 -17.10
C GLU A 19 -1.32 5.39 -18.11
N THR A 20 -0.88 4.73 -19.19
CA THR A 20 -1.80 4.00 -20.08
C THR A 20 -1.99 2.59 -19.52
N ILE A 21 -3.20 2.29 -19.07
CA ILE A 21 -3.55 1.01 -18.43
C ILE A 21 -4.49 0.25 -19.35
N ALA A 22 -4.28 -1.06 -19.48
CA ALA A 22 -5.14 -1.91 -20.30
C ALA A 22 -6.53 -2.11 -19.65
N ASP A 23 -7.57 -2.22 -20.47
CA ASP A 23 -8.98 -2.28 -20.01
C ASP A 23 -9.26 -3.45 -19.06
N GLU A 24 -8.48 -4.54 -19.13
CA GLU A 24 -8.60 -5.67 -18.22
C GLU A 24 -8.13 -5.40 -16.78
N VAL A 25 -7.42 -4.29 -16.54
CA VAL A 25 -6.87 -3.95 -15.21
C VAL A 25 -7.81 -3.00 -14.50
N THR A 26 -8.40 -3.46 -13.39
CA THR A 26 -9.22 -2.62 -12.51
C THR A 26 -8.50 -2.35 -11.19
N LEU A 27 -8.54 -1.08 -10.76
CA LEU A 27 -7.91 -0.67 -9.49
C LEU A 27 -8.58 -1.34 -8.28
N GLU A 28 -9.90 -1.56 -8.35
CA GLU A 28 -10.65 -2.32 -7.35
C GLU A 28 -10.09 -3.75 -7.18
N ALA A 29 -9.82 -4.46 -8.28
CA ALA A 29 -9.27 -5.82 -8.22
C ALA A 29 -7.85 -5.83 -7.65
N LEU A 30 -7.02 -4.85 -8.01
CA LEU A 30 -5.67 -4.69 -7.45
C LEU A 30 -5.73 -4.35 -5.95
N ALA A 31 -6.66 -3.50 -5.52
CA ALA A 31 -6.87 -3.15 -4.12
C ALA A 31 -7.26 -4.39 -3.29
N LYS A 32 -8.18 -5.23 -3.78
CA LYS A 32 -8.58 -6.48 -3.10
C LYS A 32 -7.42 -7.48 -2.95
N ARG A 33 -6.49 -7.51 -3.91
CA ARG A 33 -5.31 -8.39 -3.89
C ARG A 33 -4.17 -7.89 -3.01
N THR A 34 -4.21 -6.65 -2.55
CA THR A 34 -3.14 -5.98 -1.79
C THR A 34 -3.52 -5.75 -0.33
N LYS A 35 -4.34 -6.64 0.25
CA LYS A 35 -4.66 -6.60 1.67
C LYS A 35 -3.37 -6.66 2.51
N GLY A 36 -3.24 -5.74 3.46
CA GLY A 36 -2.07 -5.66 4.34
C GLY A 36 -0.92 -4.80 3.80
N TYR A 37 -1.04 -4.28 2.57
CA TYR A 37 -0.03 -3.41 1.98
C TYR A 37 -0.13 -2.00 2.58
N SER A 38 1.02 -1.42 2.91
CA SER A 38 1.14 0.00 3.20
C SER A 38 1.08 0.84 1.91
N GLY A 39 0.94 2.16 2.04
CA GLY A 39 1.04 3.06 0.89
C GLY A 39 2.38 2.95 0.13
N SER A 40 3.48 2.72 0.86
CA SER A 40 4.80 2.49 0.26
C SER A 40 4.87 1.18 -0.51
N ASP A 41 4.22 0.11 -0.01
CA ASP A 41 4.17 -1.16 -0.72
C ASP A 41 3.36 -1.04 -2.02
N LEU A 42 2.24 -0.32 -2.00
CA LEU A 42 1.43 -0.06 -3.20
C LEU A 42 2.20 0.76 -4.26
N LYS A 43 2.95 1.77 -3.83
CA LYS A 43 3.87 2.51 -4.70
C LYS A 43 4.89 1.58 -5.36
N ASN A 44 5.47 0.65 -4.58
CA ASN A 44 6.43 -0.30 -5.12
C ASN A 44 5.79 -1.27 -6.12
N VAL A 45 4.52 -1.68 -5.92
CA VAL A 45 3.78 -2.46 -6.91
C VAL A 45 3.64 -1.69 -8.24
N ALA A 46 3.26 -0.41 -8.20
CA ALA A 46 3.13 0.42 -9.40
C ALA A 46 4.47 0.56 -10.15
N ILE A 47 5.55 0.86 -9.44
CA ILE A 47 6.91 0.97 -10.01
C ILE A 47 7.33 -0.35 -10.66
N ALA A 48 7.13 -1.47 -9.97
CA ALA A 48 7.50 -2.77 -10.50
C ALA A 48 6.67 -3.15 -11.74
N ALA A 49 5.37 -2.81 -11.77
CA ALA A 49 4.53 -3.03 -12.94
C ALA A 49 4.99 -2.18 -14.14
N GLU A 50 5.34 -0.91 -13.92
CA GLU A 50 5.94 -0.05 -14.95
C GLU A 50 7.26 -0.64 -15.49
N GLN A 51 8.13 -1.14 -14.60
CA GLN A 51 9.40 -1.75 -15.00
C GLN A 51 9.18 -3.01 -15.85
N ASN A 52 8.23 -3.86 -15.45
CA ASN A 52 7.86 -5.04 -16.22
C ASN A 52 7.29 -4.66 -17.60
N ALA A 53 6.51 -3.58 -17.68
CA ALA A 53 5.99 -3.08 -18.95
C ALA A 53 7.09 -2.55 -19.89
N LYS A 54 8.09 -1.86 -19.33
CA LYS A 54 9.26 -1.37 -20.09
C LYS A 54 10.10 -2.49 -20.71
N GLN A 55 10.11 -3.67 -20.09
CA GLN A 55 10.83 -4.83 -20.62
C GLN A 55 10.10 -5.48 -21.82
N ASP A 56 8.79 -5.27 -21.97
CA ASP A 56 7.95 -5.89 -23.00
C ASP A 56 7.87 -5.10 -24.33
N SER A 57 8.00 -3.76 -24.31
CA SER A 57 7.72 -2.92 -25.49
C SER A 57 8.49 -1.59 -25.49
N THR A 58 8.94 -1.13 -26.67
CA THR A 58 9.73 0.10 -26.86
C THR A 58 8.96 1.30 -27.42
N LEU A 59 7.72 1.14 -27.91
CA LEU A 59 7.04 2.20 -28.69
C LEU A 59 5.85 2.87 -27.97
N ALA A 60 5.04 2.12 -27.23
CA ALA A 60 3.99 2.68 -26.39
C ALA A 60 3.77 1.72 -25.22
N ARG A 61 4.12 2.13 -24.00
CA ARG A 61 3.99 1.27 -22.82
C ARG A 61 2.53 1.30 -22.35
N THR A 62 1.88 0.15 -22.42
CA THR A 62 0.57 -0.07 -21.79
C THR A 62 0.77 -1.04 -20.63
N LEU A 63 0.35 -0.66 -19.43
CA LEU A 63 0.42 -1.52 -18.26
C LEU A 63 -0.71 -2.55 -18.32
N GLN A 64 -0.32 -3.80 -18.53
CA GLN A 64 -1.24 -4.92 -18.65
C GLN A 64 -1.30 -5.73 -17.35
N LEU A 65 -2.35 -6.53 -17.19
CA LEU A 65 -2.55 -7.32 -15.97
C LEU A 65 -1.33 -8.16 -15.59
N ARG A 66 -0.66 -8.77 -16.58
CA ARG A 66 0.56 -9.57 -16.36
C ARG A 66 1.70 -8.80 -15.68
N HIS A 67 1.82 -7.49 -15.94
CA HIS A 67 2.86 -6.65 -15.34
C HIS A 67 2.59 -6.45 -13.85
N PHE A 68 1.34 -6.22 -13.48
CA PHE A 68 0.89 -6.17 -12.09
C PHE A 68 0.99 -7.52 -11.41
N GLU A 69 0.67 -8.62 -12.09
CA GLU A 69 0.83 -9.96 -11.53
C GLU A 69 2.29 -10.29 -11.22
N ALA A 70 3.21 -9.93 -12.11
CA ALA A 70 4.64 -10.07 -11.86
C ALA A 70 5.10 -9.17 -10.71
N ALA A 71 4.60 -7.93 -10.62
CA ALA A 71 4.88 -7.02 -9.52
C ALA A 71 4.38 -7.55 -8.16
N LEU A 72 3.16 -8.09 -8.10
CA LEU A 72 2.59 -8.65 -6.87
C LEU A 72 3.31 -9.91 -6.39
N LYS A 73 4.03 -10.62 -7.28
CA LYS A 73 4.88 -11.76 -6.89
C LYS A 73 6.19 -11.31 -6.25
N SER A 74 6.72 -10.15 -6.61
CA SER A 74 8.01 -9.65 -6.12
C SER A 74 7.86 -8.68 -4.94
N VAL A 75 6.76 -7.92 -4.88
CA VAL A 75 6.48 -6.96 -3.81
C VAL A 75 5.60 -7.61 -2.75
N VAL A 76 6.18 -7.86 -1.58
CA VAL A 76 5.52 -8.45 -0.41
C VAL A 76 5.15 -7.32 0.57
N PRO A 77 4.00 -7.39 1.27
CA PRO A 77 3.64 -6.38 2.27
C PRO A 77 4.72 -6.27 3.36
N SER A 78 5.14 -5.04 3.64
CA SER A 78 6.20 -4.76 4.62
C SER A 78 5.76 -4.98 6.07
N ILE A 79 4.47 -4.81 6.35
CA ILE A 79 3.88 -5.07 7.66
C ILE A 79 3.49 -6.55 7.74
N LYS A 80 4.25 -7.31 8.55
CA LYS A 80 3.95 -8.71 8.84
C LYS A 80 2.68 -8.84 9.68
N ALA A 81 2.03 -10.00 9.62
CA ALA A 81 0.85 -10.29 10.44
C ALA A 81 1.11 -10.10 11.95
N GLU A 82 2.31 -10.44 12.42
CA GLU A 82 2.72 -10.28 13.82
C GLU A 82 2.81 -8.81 14.26
N THR A 83 3.27 -7.92 13.37
CA THR A 83 3.24 -6.46 13.62
C THR A 83 1.83 -5.89 13.58
N SER A 84 0.87 -6.57 12.94
CA SER A 84 -0.55 -6.18 13.02
C SER A 84 -1.12 -6.35 14.42
N ASP A 85 -0.69 -7.38 15.16
CA ASP A 85 -1.15 -7.60 16.53
C ASP A 85 -0.50 -6.61 17.51
N LEU A 86 0.77 -6.27 17.30
CA LEU A 86 1.43 -5.14 17.98
C LEU A 86 0.72 -3.79 17.67
N MET A 87 0.26 -3.57 16.43
CA MET A 87 -0.52 -2.38 16.10
C MET A 87 -1.90 -2.37 16.75
N LYS A 88 -2.56 -3.53 16.91
CA LYS A 88 -3.79 -3.62 17.70
C LYS A 88 -3.52 -3.26 19.15
N GLN A 89 -2.48 -3.83 19.75
CA GLN A 89 -2.06 -3.52 21.12
C GLN A 89 -1.74 -2.03 21.30
N LEU A 90 -1.08 -1.40 20.31
CA LEU A 90 -0.81 0.03 20.34
C LEU A 90 -2.10 0.87 20.24
N HIS A 91 -3.06 0.49 19.39
CA HIS A 91 -4.37 1.15 19.35
C HIS A 91 -5.15 0.95 20.65
N GLU A 92 -5.10 -0.23 21.24
CA GLU A 92 -5.76 -0.55 22.51
C GLU A 92 -5.13 0.26 23.66
N TRP A 93 -3.81 0.32 23.71
CA TRP A 93 -3.08 1.15 24.66
C TRP A 93 -3.38 2.64 24.45
N ASN A 94 -3.40 3.13 23.21
CA ASN A 94 -3.81 4.50 22.91
C ASN A 94 -5.31 4.76 23.20
N ALA A 95 -6.17 3.76 23.10
CA ALA A 95 -7.57 3.91 23.48
C ALA A 95 -7.74 3.99 25.01
N VAL A 96 -6.92 3.24 25.75
CA VAL A 96 -6.95 3.20 27.23
C VAL A 96 -6.21 4.39 27.84
N TYR A 97 -5.12 4.86 27.23
CA TYR A 97 -4.20 5.85 27.80
C TYR A 97 -3.97 7.09 26.91
N GLY A 98 -4.51 7.13 25.69
CA GLY A 98 -4.19 8.14 24.67
C GLY A 98 -5.10 9.37 24.63
N THR A 99 -5.61 9.82 25.77
CA THR A 99 -6.19 11.17 25.88
C THR A 99 -5.42 12.02 26.90
N GLY A 100 -4.54 12.87 26.38
CA GLY A 100 -4.47 14.27 26.77
C GLY A 100 -3.47 14.64 27.87
N ASN A 101 -2.34 15.20 27.46
CA ASN A 101 -1.61 16.18 28.25
C ASN A 101 -2.57 17.29 28.72
N LYS A 102 -2.91 17.32 30.02
CA LYS A 102 -3.05 18.55 30.81
C LYS A 102 -2.69 18.27 32.28
N ALA A 103 -1.65 18.98 32.72
CA ALA A 103 -1.19 19.23 34.09
C ALA A 103 -0.17 18.26 34.72
N GLY A 104 1.00 18.81 35.07
CA GLY A 104 1.93 18.25 36.04
C GLY A 104 3.08 17.46 35.42
N GLY A 105 4.24 18.11 35.27
CA GLY A 105 5.43 17.50 34.70
C GLY A 105 6.06 16.43 35.58
N ILE A 106 6.98 15.67 34.99
CA ILE A 106 8.02 14.95 35.74
C ILE A 106 9.27 14.95 34.87
N GLY A 107 10.36 15.44 35.45
CA GLY A 107 11.65 15.63 34.81
C GLY A 107 12.37 14.31 34.51
N PHE A 108 13.36 14.44 33.63
CA PHE A 108 14.43 13.44 33.46
C PHE A 108 15.13 13.21 34.80
N VAL A 109 15.27 11.94 35.16
CA VAL A 109 16.33 11.43 36.04
C VAL A 109 17.08 10.35 35.26
#